data_AF-A0A1H3R0W0-F1
#
_entry.id   AF-A0A1H3R0W0-F1
#
_cell.length_a   1.000
_cell.length_b   1.000
_cell.length_c   1.000
_cell.angle_alpha   90.00
_cell.angle_beta   90.00
_cell.angle_gamma   90.00
#
_symmetry.space_group_name_H-M   'P 1'
#
loop_
_entity.id
_entity.type
_entity.pdbx_description
1 polymer ?
#
loop_
_entity_poly.entity_id
_entity_poly.type
_entity_poly.pdbx_seq_one_letter_code
_entity_poly.pdbx_strand_id
1 'polypeptide(L)'
;MPTSRETPLLRRGPLLVSSFVAGLGGAAIPAVTLPPLWRMWQLHAMVFGLLALIETVAMIVLWSRPTRRAVLFGAASAGAWVMVWLAGRGLGKLGDPDPWQPADAVFGATDYLAVGLQAVAVLGLLIVATGDPRPPSIAKWVASWIVGFPLLIVTLVASAAGVTAASDGFTGTGVPGDAVLASALPAGQMSTVEYCRPQGVPLPMDLHMPAATAGRPAPVVLYVHGGEFVLGGRKATGPGAWLAKTDGALFKELNARGFVVASIDYRLAPAAPWPAQLTDAKCAVRFLKAHAGALGVDPARIEAWGGSLAALLGAAPGFDVGQYLDQSSSVRATVVTSGLADYTRLDGTDRVTRALVQIGLRPEARREASPATYGAGRECCGRF
;
A
#
# COMPACT_ATOMS: atom_id res chain seq x y z
N MET A 1 28.19 10.69 54.84
CA MET A 1 27.70 11.01 53.48
C MET A 1 27.77 9.74 52.64
N PRO A 2 26.64 9.19 52.17
CA PRO A 2 26.69 8.05 51.26
C PRO A 2 27.14 8.54 49.88
N THR A 3 28.30 8.06 49.42
CA THR A 3 28.77 8.28 48.05
C THR A 3 27.77 7.67 47.08
N SER A 4 27.12 8.50 46.25
CA SER A 4 26.30 8.02 45.15
C SER A 4 27.15 7.16 44.23
N ARG A 5 26.93 5.84 44.23
CA ARG A 5 27.54 4.94 43.24
C ARG A 5 27.02 5.34 41.86
N GLU A 6 27.82 6.11 41.12
CA GLU A 6 27.53 6.34 39.70
C GLU A 6 27.51 5.00 38.99
N THR A 7 26.36 4.65 38.41
CA THR A 7 26.24 3.44 37.61
C THR A 7 27.15 3.54 36.40
N PRO A 8 28.01 2.53 36.14
CA PRO A 8 28.93 2.58 35.00
C PRO A 8 28.14 2.68 33.69
N LEU A 9 28.57 3.62 32.84
CA LEU A 9 28.01 3.81 31.51
C LEU A 9 28.57 2.75 30.56
N LEU A 10 27.69 2.16 29.76
CA LEU A 10 28.02 1.23 28.69
C LEU A 10 28.52 2.00 27.47
N ARG A 11 29.43 1.39 26.73
CA ARG A 11 30.00 2.00 25.52
C ARG A 11 28.99 1.98 24.38
N ARG A 12 28.94 3.08 23.62
CA ARG A 12 28.17 3.19 22.38
C ARG A 12 28.82 2.42 21.23
N GLY A 13 28.83 1.09 21.33
CA GLY A 13 29.33 0.19 20.29
C GLY A 13 28.32 -0.02 19.17
N PRO A 14 28.72 -0.62 18.02
CA PRO A 14 27.87 -0.83 16.85
C PRO A 14 26.56 -1.56 17.15
N LEU A 15 26.60 -2.54 18.06
CA LEU A 15 25.41 -3.28 18.47
C LEU A 15 24.41 -2.38 19.21
N LEU A 16 24.89 -1.49 20.09
CA LEU A 16 24.01 -0.52 20.76
C LEU A 16 23.43 0.48 19.76
N VAL A 17 24.23 0.95 18.80
CA VAL A 17 23.79 1.89 17.75
C VAL A 17 22.73 1.26 16.86
N SER A 18 22.97 0.04 16.38
CA SER A 18 22.00 -0.69 15.54
C SER A 18 20.71 -1.03 16.30
N SER A 19 20.80 -1.43 17.57
CA SER A 19 19.62 -1.68 18.40
C SER A 19 18.82 -0.41 18.68
N PHE A 20 19.50 0.71 18.91
CA PHE A 20 18.88 2.03 19.09
C PHE A 20 18.15 2.48 17.81
N VAL A 21 18.79 2.33 16.66
CA VAL A 21 18.17 2.64 15.35
C VAL A 21 16.95 1.74 15.10
N ALA A 22 17.06 0.45 15.40
CA ALA A 22 15.95 -0.50 15.24
C ALA A 22 14.78 -0.16 16.17
N GLY A 23 15.02 0.15 17.45
CA GLY A 23 13.99 0.55 18.41
C GLY A 23 13.27 1.84 18.00
N LEU A 24 14.03 2.87 17.59
CA LEU A 24 13.45 4.11 17.06
C LEU A 24 12.66 3.89 15.76
N GLY A 25 13.20 3.09 14.84
CA GLY A 25 12.51 2.75 13.58
C GLY A 25 11.20 2.01 13.82
N GLY A 26 11.22 1.02 14.72
CA GLY A 26 10.04 0.27 15.13
C GLY A 26 8.98 1.12 15.83
N ALA A 27 9.37 2.21 16.50
CA ALA A 27 8.43 3.17 17.09
C ALA A 27 7.91 4.20 16.08
N ALA A 28 8.77 4.66 15.16
CA ALA A 28 8.45 5.72 14.20
C ALA A 28 7.49 5.25 13.11
N ILE A 29 7.67 4.03 12.58
CA ILE A 29 6.85 3.49 11.48
C ILE A 29 5.35 3.48 11.84
N PRO A 30 4.93 2.94 12.99
CA PRO A 30 3.52 2.99 13.39
C PRO A 30 3.06 4.40 13.80
N ALA A 31 3.95 5.23 14.37
CA ALA A 31 3.63 6.59 14.77
C ALA A 31 3.15 7.45 13.59
N VAL A 32 3.76 7.26 12.42
CA VAL A 32 3.35 7.90 11.17
C VAL A 32 1.94 7.49 10.74
N THR A 33 1.53 6.26 11.08
CA THR A 33 0.18 5.75 10.80
C THR A 33 -0.86 6.10 11.86
N LEU A 34 -0.51 6.88 12.90
CA LEU A 34 -1.45 7.26 13.96
C LEU A 34 -2.64 8.11 13.47
N PRO A 35 -2.46 9.13 12.61
CA PRO A 35 -3.59 9.90 12.10
C PRO A 35 -4.64 9.04 11.37
N PRO A 36 -4.28 8.10 10.47
CA PRO A 36 -5.27 7.18 9.92
C PRO A 36 -5.81 6.20 10.97
N LEU A 37 -4.97 5.57 11.82
CA LEU A 37 -5.41 4.67 12.90
C LEU A 37 -6.46 5.31 13.82
N TRP A 38 -6.28 6.59 14.16
CA TRP A 38 -7.19 7.33 15.03
C TRP A 38 -8.59 7.44 14.44
N ARG A 39 -8.70 7.51 13.12
CA ARG A 39 -9.98 7.61 12.42
C ARG A 39 -10.66 6.25 12.27
N MET A 40 -9.89 5.16 12.21
CA MET A 40 -10.45 3.79 12.09
C MET A 40 -10.77 3.14 13.42
N TRP A 41 -9.83 3.22 14.36
CA TRP A 41 -9.94 2.53 15.63
C TRP A 41 -9.17 3.28 16.71
N GLN A 42 -9.84 4.27 17.30
CA GLN A 42 -9.27 5.19 18.29
C GLN A 42 -8.54 4.48 19.43
N LEU A 43 -9.10 3.39 19.97
CA LEU A 43 -8.48 2.64 21.04
C LEU A 43 -7.16 1.98 20.61
N HIS A 44 -7.07 1.47 19.38
CA HIS A 44 -5.82 0.95 18.84
C HIS A 44 -4.80 2.05 18.61
N ALA A 45 -5.23 3.19 18.05
CA ALA A 45 -4.36 4.36 17.88
C ALA A 45 -3.79 4.85 19.22
N MET A 46 -4.61 4.88 20.28
CA MET A 46 -4.17 5.26 21.63
C MET A 46 -3.12 4.30 22.19
N VAL A 47 -3.35 2.99 22.07
CA VAL A 47 -2.42 1.96 22.57
C VAL A 47 -1.08 2.03 21.81
N PHE A 48 -1.10 2.03 20.48
CA PHE A 48 0.11 2.09 19.67
C PHE A 48 0.83 3.45 19.79
N GLY A 49 0.08 4.54 19.92
CA GLY A 49 0.65 5.88 20.15
C GLY A 49 1.36 5.99 21.50
N LEU A 50 0.76 5.43 22.55
CA LEU A 50 1.39 5.37 23.87
C LEU A 50 2.65 4.51 23.85
N LEU A 51 2.60 3.34 23.22
CA LEU A 51 3.77 2.47 23.05
C LEU A 51 4.89 3.14 22.24
N ALA A 52 4.55 3.90 21.19
CA ALA A 52 5.52 4.65 20.38
C ALA A 52 6.20 5.75 21.21
N LEU A 53 5.42 6.47 22.01
CA LEU A 53 5.94 7.51 22.91
C LEU A 53 6.89 6.90 23.97
N ILE A 54 6.47 5.82 24.62
CA ILE A 54 7.27 5.13 25.65
C ILE A 54 8.59 4.64 25.04
N GLU A 55 8.55 4.00 23.88
CA GLU A 55 9.74 3.49 23.20
C GLU A 55 10.68 4.62 22.77
N THR A 56 10.13 5.71 22.23
CA THR A 56 10.94 6.89 21.84
C THR A 56 11.65 7.49 23.07
N VAL A 57 10.94 7.62 24.19
CA VAL A 57 11.53 8.09 25.45
C VAL A 57 12.60 7.10 25.96
N ALA A 58 12.34 5.79 25.90
CA ALA A 58 13.29 4.76 26.29
C ALA A 58 14.59 4.85 25.49
N MET A 59 14.49 5.03 24.17
CA MET A 59 15.63 5.19 23.27
C MET A 59 16.41 6.50 23.53
N ILE A 60 15.72 7.62 23.81
CA ILE A 60 16.37 8.89 24.18
C ILE A 60 17.14 8.76 25.50
N VAL A 61 16.54 8.12 26.51
CA VAL A 61 17.18 7.87 27.81
C VAL A 61 18.38 6.95 27.64
N LEU A 62 18.24 5.87 26.86
CA LEU A 62 19.31 4.95 26.53
C LEU A 62 20.49 5.66 25.86
N TRP A 63 20.21 6.52 24.87
CA TRP A 63 21.26 7.20 24.12
C TRP A 63 22.00 8.25 24.98
N SER A 64 21.23 9.02 25.75
CA SER A 64 21.79 10.06 26.63
C SER A 64 22.63 9.47 27.76
N ARG A 65 22.15 8.41 28.41
CA ARG A 65 22.81 7.73 29.53
C ARG A 65 22.72 6.21 29.39
N PRO A 66 23.64 5.58 28.65
CA PRO A 66 23.60 4.14 28.35
C PRO A 66 23.96 3.30 29.58
N THR A 67 23.10 3.28 30.58
CA THR A 67 23.25 2.40 31.76
C THR A 67 22.64 1.04 31.47
N ARG A 68 23.04 0.00 32.20
CA ARG A 68 22.40 -1.32 32.11
C ARG A 68 20.88 -1.25 32.36
N ARG A 69 20.44 -0.36 33.24
CA ARG A 69 19.02 -0.12 33.51
C ARG A 69 18.31 0.50 32.30
N ALA A 70 18.93 1.48 31.65
CA ALA A 70 18.36 2.10 30.44
C ALA A 70 18.29 1.09 29.27
N VAL A 71 19.30 0.23 29.12
CA VAL A 71 19.29 -0.85 28.12
C VAL A 71 18.17 -1.85 28.38
N LEU A 72 18.01 -2.32 29.63
CA LEU A 72 16.94 -3.24 29.99
C LEU A 72 15.55 -2.61 29.85
N PHE A 73 15.43 -1.31 30.17
CA PHE A 73 14.18 -0.57 29.96
C PHE A 73 13.82 -0.49 28.48
N GLY A 74 14.77 -0.15 27.60
CA GLY A 74 14.59 -0.17 26.15
C GLY A 74 14.23 -1.56 25.61
N ALA A 75 14.86 -2.62 26.13
CA ALA A 75 14.52 -3.99 25.74
C ALA A 75 13.10 -4.38 26.19
N ALA A 76 12.68 -3.94 27.38
CA ALA A 76 11.35 -4.22 27.91
C ALA A 76 10.26 -3.47 27.14
N SER A 77 10.48 -2.20 26.78
CA SER A 77 9.53 -1.42 25.98
C SER A 77 9.40 -1.96 24.55
N ALA A 78 10.51 -2.33 23.91
CA ALA A 78 10.51 -3.02 22.61
C ALA A 78 9.82 -4.40 22.69
N GLY A 79 10.01 -5.13 23.79
CA GLY A 79 9.32 -6.40 24.05
C GLY A 79 7.81 -6.23 24.22
N ALA A 80 7.36 -5.16 24.89
CA ALA A 80 5.94 -4.86 25.05
C ALA A 80 5.25 -4.63 23.70
N TRP A 81 5.93 -3.99 22.74
CA TRP A 81 5.45 -3.88 21.36
C TRP A 81 5.19 -5.24 20.72
N VAL A 82 6.17 -6.14 20.78
CA VAL A 82 6.06 -7.50 20.20
C VAL A 82 4.90 -8.26 20.86
N MET A 83 4.74 -8.14 22.18
CA MET A 83 3.67 -8.82 22.92
C MET A 83 2.27 -8.29 22.58
N VAL A 84 2.10 -6.97 22.51
CA VAL A 84 0.82 -6.35 22.13
C VAL A 84 0.44 -6.73 20.70
N TRP A 85 1.41 -6.78 19.80
CA TRP A 85 1.21 -7.25 18.45
C TRP A 85 0.80 -8.73 18.39
N LEU A 86 1.52 -9.62 19.09
CA LEU A 86 1.17 -11.05 19.18
C LEU A 86 -0.23 -11.28 19.76
N ALA A 87 -0.61 -10.52 20.79
CA ALA A 87 -1.93 -10.59 21.40
C ALA A 87 -3.02 -10.10 20.43
N GLY A 88 -2.81 -8.97 19.75
CA GLY A 88 -3.74 -8.46 18.74
C GLY A 88 -3.93 -9.44 17.57
N ARG A 89 -2.87 -10.14 17.18
CA ARG A 89 -2.91 -11.23 16.18
C ARG A 89 -3.68 -12.44 16.66
N GLY A 90 -3.35 -12.95 17.85
CA GLY A 90 -4.01 -14.13 18.44
C GLY A 90 -5.52 -13.93 18.66
N LEU A 91 -5.95 -12.67 18.86
CA LEU A 91 -7.36 -12.29 19.00
C LEU A 91 -8.07 -12.00 17.67
N GLY A 92 -7.39 -12.15 16.53
CA GLY A 92 -7.94 -11.84 15.19
C GLY A 92 -8.29 -10.36 15.00
N LYS A 93 -7.66 -9.47 15.78
CA LYS A 93 -7.91 -8.02 15.75
C LYS A 93 -6.93 -7.27 14.85
N LEU A 94 -5.78 -7.87 14.55
CA LEU A 94 -4.83 -7.39 13.54
C LEU A 94 -4.99 -8.24 12.27
N GLY A 95 -5.38 -7.62 11.16
CA GLY A 95 -5.57 -8.28 9.87
C GLY A 95 -4.27 -8.88 9.34
N ASP A 96 -4.33 -10.03 8.68
CA ASP A 96 -3.20 -10.79 8.11
C ASP A 96 -2.23 -9.93 7.27
N PRO A 97 -0.92 -10.30 7.19
CA PRO A 97 0.04 -9.54 6.40
C PRO A 97 -0.44 -9.46 4.96
N ASP A 98 -0.73 -8.26 4.50
CA ASP A 98 -1.02 -8.03 3.10
C ASP A 98 -0.06 -6.96 2.55
N PRO A 99 1.19 -7.34 2.24
CA PRO A 99 2.16 -6.46 1.56
C PRO A 99 1.75 -6.15 0.11
N TRP A 100 0.57 -6.60 -0.30
CA TRP A 100 0.00 -6.47 -1.63
C TRP A 100 -1.28 -5.63 -1.61
N GLN A 101 -1.63 -4.98 -0.49
CA GLN A 101 -2.49 -3.81 -0.59
C GLN A 101 -1.70 -2.65 -1.23
N PRO A 102 -2.36 -1.75 -1.99
CA PRO A 102 -1.70 -0.61 -2.61
C PRO A 102 -0.91 0.17 -1.55
N ALA A 103 0.21 0.78 -1.95
CA ALA A 103 1.24 1.29 -1.02
C ALA A 103 0.76 2.36 -0.02
N ASP A 104 -0.50 2.77 -0.09
CA ASP A 104 -1.25 3.65 0.79
C ASP A 104 -2.14 2.94 1.83
N ALA A 105 -2.59 1.71 1.56
CA ALA A 105 -3.38 0.88 2.46
C ALA A 105 -2.51 0.07 3.44
N VAL A 106 -1.49 0.75 3.99
CA VAL A 106 -0.40 0.20 4.82
C VAL A 106 -0.87 -0.15 6.23
N PHE A 107 -1.90 -0.98 6.31
CA PHE A 107 -2.35 -1.67 7.51
C PHE A 107 -2.04 -3.15 7.34
N GLY A 108 -0.92 -3.60 7.92
CA GLY A 108 -0.58 -5.02 7.95
C GLY A 108 0.78 -5.40 7.34
N ALA A 109 1.52 -4.49 6.70
CA ALA A 109 2.91 -4.74 6.30
C ALA A 109 3.92 -3.95 7.16
N THR A 110 3.55 -2.73 7.56
CA THR A 110 4.32 -1.87 8.47
C THR A 110 4.35 -2.38 9.89
N ASP A 111 3.31 -3.08 10.34
CA ASP A 111 3.29 -3.68 11.68
C ASP A 111 4.28 -4.85 11.77
N TYR A 112 4.42 -5.70 10.74
CA TYR A 112 5.47 -6.73 10.69
C TYR A 112 6.86 -6.15 10.64
N LEU A 113 7.07 -5.11 9.84
CA LEU A 113 8.37 -4.46 9.78
C LEU A 113 8.70 -3.79 11.12
N ALA A 114 7.74 -3.08 11.71
CA ALA A 114 7.91 -2.46 13.02
C ALA A 114 8.25 -3.53 14.07
N VAL A 115 7.49 -4.63 14.12
CA VAL A 115 7.72 -5.74 15.06
C VAL A 115 9.05 -6.45 14.80
N GLY A 116 9.43 -6.63 13.54
CA GLY A 116 10.74 -7.18 13.16
C GLY A 116 11.89 -6.30 13.67
N LEU A 117 11.77 -4.97 13.52
CA LEU A 117 12.73 -4.02 14.07
C LEU A 117 12.73 -4.04 15.60
N GLN A 118 11.56 -4.15 16.24
CA GLN A 118 11.45 -4.28 17.70
C GLN A 118 12.10 -5.60 18.19
N ALA A 119 11.94 -6.71 17.47
CA ALA A 119 12.60 -7.98 17.81
C ALA A 119 14.13 -7.86 17.70
N VAL A 120 14.64 -7.19 16.67
CA VAL A 120 16.08 -6.88 16.55
C VAL A 120 16.56 -6.00 17.71
N ALA A 121 15.78 -4.98 18.08
CA ALA A 121 16.08 -4.11 19.21
C ALA A 121 16.13 -4.89 20.53
N VAL A 122 15.14 -5.74 20.82
CA VAL A 122 15.10 -6.61 22.01
C VAL A 122 16.35 -7.48 22.07
N LEU A 123 16.64 -8.23 21.01
CA LEU A 123 17.78 -9.14 20.98
C LEU A 123 19.11 -8.41 21.17
N GLY A 124 19.30 -7.31 20.43
CA GLY A 124 20.53 -6.52 20.49
C GLY A 124 20.74 -5.85 21.85
N LEU A 125 19.69 -5.29 22.46
CA LEU A 125 19.76 -4.69 23.79
C LEU A 125 20.00 -5.74 24.88
N LEU A 126 19.41 -6.93 24.80
CA LEU A 126 19.69 -8.02 25.75
C LEU A 126 21.15 -8.51 25.65
N ILE A 127 21.71 -8.59 24.45
CA ILE A 127 23.12 -8.91 24.25
C ILE A 127 24.01 -7.80 24.84
N VAL A 128 23.67 -6.51 24.63
CA VAL A 128 24.40 -5.39 25.25
C VAL A 128 24.29 -5.42 26.79
N ALA A 129 23.16 -5.84 27.34
CA ALA A 129 22.95 -5.93 28.79
C ALA A 129 23.72 -7.08 29.45
N THR A 130 24.14 -8.09 28.68
CA THR A 130 24.84 -9.30 29.15
C THR A 130 26.31 -9.33 28.72
N GLY A 131 26.72 -8.51 27.75
CA GLY A 131 28.06 -8.48 27.19
C GLY A 131 29.13 -7.88 28.11
N ASP A 132 30.36 -8.38 27.95
CA ASP A 132 31.57 -7.88 28.61
C ASP A 132 31.94 -6.49 28.05
N PRO A 133 32.31 -5.49 28.88
CA PRO A 133 32.75 -4.16 28.44
C PRO A 133 33.99 -4.13 27.51
N ARG A 134 34.63 -5.26 27.23
CA ARG A 134 35.81 -5.36 26.35
C ARG A 134 35.48 -4.99 24.89
N PRO A 135 36.42 -4.34 24.17
CA PRO A 135 36.19 -3.96 22.78
C PRO A 135 36.00 -5.19 21.89
N PRO A 136 35.01 -5.18 20.97
CA PRO A 136 34.87 -6.24 19.98
C PRO A 136 36.07 -6.22 19.03
N SER A 137 36.44 -7.39 18.49
CA SER A 137 37.42 -7.45 17.41
C SER A 137 36.93 -6.68 16.18
N ILE A 138 37.86 -6.19 15.36
CA ILE A 138 37.55 -5.51 14.10
C ILE A 138 36.58 -6.35 13.24
N ALA A 139 36.73 -7.67 13.21
CA ALA A 139 35.82 -8.57 12.51
C ALA A 139 34.38 -8.54 13.04
N LYS A 140 34.18 -8.54 14.36
CA LYS A 140 32.84 -8.41 14.97
C LYS A 140 32.24 -7.01 14.74
N TRP A 141 33.09 -5.99 14.70
CA TRP A 141 32.70 -4.62 14.38
C TRP A 141 32.22 -4.49 12.94
N VAL A 142 32.98 -5.01 11.97
CA VAL A 142 32.60 -5.03 10.54
C VAL A 142 31.34 -5.85 10.29
N ALA A 143 31.23 -7.05 10.88
CA ALA A 143 30.04 -7.90 10.73
C ALA A 143 28.76 -7.21 11.24
N SER A 144 28.85 -6.46 12.34
CA SER A 144 27.71 -5.69 12.87
C SER A 144 27.26 -4.59 11.91
N TRP A 145 28.15 -3.97 11.15
CA TRP A 145 27.80 -2.95 10.15
C TRP A 145 27.25 -3.55 8.86
N ILE A 146 27.74 -4.73 8.46
CA ILE A 146 27.20 -5.48 7.31
C ILE A 146 25.71 -5.85 7.54
N VAL A 147 25.32 -6.12 8.78
CA VAL A 147 23.91 -6.39 9.13
C VAL A 147 23.13 -5.10 9.44
N GLY A 148 23.74 -4.16 10.16
CA GLY A 148 23.06 -2.94 10.61
C GLY A 148 22.76 -1.94 9.50
N PHE A 149 23.61 -1.84 8.47
CA PHE A 149 23.44 -0.86 7.39
C PHE A 149 22.27 -1.20 6.45
N PRO A 150 22.10 -2.45 5.97
CA PRO A 150 20.88 -2.85 5.25
C PRO A 150 19.61 -2.66 6.09
N LEU A 151 19.66 -2.98 7.39
CA LEU A 151 18.53 -2.80 8.29
C LEU A 151 18.12 -1.32 8.42
N LEU A 152 19.10 -0.43 8.54
CA LEU A 152 18.88 1.03 8.54
C LEU A 152 18.27 1.50 7.22
N ILE A 153 18.80 1.03 6.07
CA ILE A 153 18.23 1.37 4.75
C ILE A 153 16.78 0.91 4.66
N VAL A 154 16.48 -0.34 5.02
CA VAL A 154 15.11 -0.88 5.02
C VAL A 154 14.20 -0.05 5.93
N THR A 155 14.67 0.31 7.12
CA THR A 155 13.92 1.15 8.07
C THR A 155 13.60 2.51 7.46
N LEU A 156 14.59 3.18 6.85
CA LEU A 156 14.42 4.50 6.25
C LEU A 156 13.49 4.45 5.04
N VAL A 157 13.66 3.47 4.15
CA VAL A 157 12.82 3.28 2.96
C VAL A 157 11.38 3.01 3.36
N ALA A 158 11.15 2.12 4.33
CA ALA A 158 9.80 1.80 4.76
C ALA A 158 9.14 2.92 5.58
N SER A 159 9.90 3.66 6.38
CA SER A 159 9.39 4.85 7.07
C SER A 159 8.97 5.92 6.07
N ALA A 160 9.78 6.16 5.03
CA ALA A 160 9.45 7.09 3.96
C ALA A 160 8.22 6.63 3.15
N ALA A 161 8.12 5.32 2.88
CA ALA A 161 6.95 4.74 2.23
C ALA A 161 5.68 4.93 3.08
N GLY A 162 5.76 4.66 4.39
CA GLY A 162 4.64 4.85 5.32
C GLY A 162 4.19 6.30 5.48
N VAL A 163 5.11 7.27 5.45
CA VAL A 163 4.75 8.71 5.44
C VAL A 163 4.03 9.08 4.15
N THR A 164 4.53 8.59 3.02
CA THR A 164 3.91 8.83 1.70
C THR A 164 2.52 8.22 1.65
N ALA A 165 2.36 7.00 2.16
CA ALA A 165 1.10 6.29 2.33
C ALA A 165 0.08 7.08 3.16
N ALA A 166 0.48 7.58 4.34
CA ALA A 166 -0.41 8.31 5.24
C ALA A 166 -0.81 9.71 4.73
N SER A 167 -0.07 10.25 3.75
CA SER A 167 -0.31 11.58 3.17
C SER A 167 -1.19 11.56 1.91
N ASP A 168 -1.63 10.38 1.48
CA ASP A 168 -2.14 10.13 0.13
C ASP A 168 -3.61 10.55 -0.10
N GLY A 169 -4.27 11.09 0.92
CA GLY A 169 -5.67 11.52 0.86
C GLY A 169 -6.70 10.38 0.95
N PHE A 170 -6.27 9.12 1.13
CA PHE A 170 -7.16 8.01 1.44
C PHE A 170 -7.60 8.09 2.91
N THR A 171 -8.53 9.00 3.20
CA THR A 171 -9.19 9.09 4.51
C THR A 171 -10.35 8.11 4.58
N GLY A 172 -10.09 6.84 4.26
CA GLY A 172 -11.05 5.75 4.18
C GLY A 172 -11.57 5.29 5.53
N THR A 173 -12.06 6.21 6.36
CA THR A 173 -12.98 5.96 7.46
C THR A 173 -13.94 7.12 7.60
N GLY A 174 -14.95 7.10 6.73
CA GLY A 174 -16.11 7.96 6.79
C GLY A 174 -17.35 7.20 6.30
N VAL A 175 -17.95 6.43 7.22
CA VAL A 175 -19.40 6.09 7.28
C VAL A 175 -19.91 4.97 6.34
N PRO A 176 -20.78 4.06 6.85
CA PRO A 176 -21.37 2.95 6.09
C PRO A 176 -22.23 3.40 4.90
N GLY A 177 -22.19 2.60 3.83
CA GLY A 177 -23.27 2.46 2.84
C GLY A 177 -23.38 3.57 1.79
N ASP A 178 -23.24 4.82 2.20
CA ASP A 178 -23.47 5.99 1.35
C ASP A 178 -22.33 6.98 1.59
N ALA A 179 -21.19 6.81 0.90
CA ALA A 179 -20.29 7.93 0.72
C ALA A 179 -21.12 9.00 0.02
N VAL A 180 -21.56 10.03 0.75
CA VAL A 180 -22.19 11.21 0.19
C VAL A 180 -21.15 11.83 -0.72
N LEU A 181 -21.15 11.42 -1.99
CA LEU A 181 -20.50 12.17 -3.04
C LEU A 181 -21.04 13.59 -2.90
N ALA A 182 -20.12 14.56 -2.75
CA ALA A 182 -20.53 15.95 -2.89
C ALA A 182 -21.33 16.05 -4.19
N SER A 183 -22.45 16.76 -4.16
CA SER A 183 -23.33 16.93 -5.32
C SER A 183 -22.60 17.47 -6.56
N ALA A 184 -21.42 18.06 -6.36
CA ALA A 184 -20.40 18.24 -7.37
C ALA A 184 -18.99 18.15 -6.75
N LEU A 185 -18.08 17.43 -7.41
CA LEU A 185 -16.65 17.48 -7.09
C LEU A 185 -16.03 18.79 -7.60
N PRO A 186 -15.00 19.34 -6.93
CA PRO A 186 -14.38 20.60 -7.33
C PRO A 186 -13.73 20.49 -8.72
N ALA A 187 -14.14 21.38 -9.63
CA ALA A 187 -13.58 21.45 -10.98
C ALA A 187 -12.08 21.77 -10.94
N GLY A 188 -11.32 21.15 -11.85
CA GLY A 188 -9.87 21.36 -11.95
C GLY A 188 -9.05 20.77 -10.80
N GLN A 189 -9.68 20.03 -9.89
CA GLN A 189 -9.01 19.42 -8.74
C GLN A 189 -9.09 17.89 -8.80
N MET A 190 -8.15 17.25 -8.11
CA MET A 190 -8.20 15.82 -7.85
C MET A 190 -8.98 15.59 -6.54
N SER A 191 -9.93 14.65 -6.57
CA SER A 191 -10.64 14.16 -5.39
C SER A 191 -10.50 12.65 -5.28
N THR A 192 -10.35 12.12 -4.08
CA THR A 192 -10.33 10.67 -3.83
C THR A 192 -11.68 10.24 -3.28
N VAL A 193 -12.26 9.18 -3.85
CA VAL A 193 -13.53 8.59 -3.41
C VAL A 193 -13.36 7.10 -3.19
N GLU A 194 -14.15 6.51 -2.29
CA GLU A 194 -14.28 5.05 -2.20
C GLU A 194 -15.29 4.59 -3.25
N TYR A 195 -14.86 3.76 -4.19
CA TYR A 195 -15.75 3.30 -5.26
C TYR A 195 -16.45 1.99 -4.91
N CYS A 196 -15.80 1.08 -4.17
CA CYS A 196 -16.37 -0.20 -3.74
C CYS A 196 -15.71 -0.71 -2.46
N ARG A 197 -16.41 -1.61 -1.75
CA ARG A 197 -15.95 -2.26 -0.52
C ARG A 197 -16.07 -3.79 -0.55
N PRO A 198 -15.39 -4.50 -1.46
CA PRO A 198 -15.44 -5.96 -1.50
C PRO A 198 -14.86 -6.57 -0.21
N GLN A 199 -15.63 -7.45 0.44
CA GLN A 199 -15.21 -8.15 1.66
C GLN A 199 -14.77 -7.21 2.80
N GLY A 200 -15.33 -5.99 2.84
CA GLY A 200 -14.96 -4.99 3.86
C GLY A 200 -13.70 -4.19 3.54
N VAL A 201 -13.01 -4.47 2.44
CA VAL A 201 -11.80 -3.73 2.00
C VAL A 201 -12.24 -2.50 1.18
N PRO A 202 -12.04 -1.27 1.66
CA PRO A 202 -12.41 -0.07 0.89
C PRO A 202 -11.42 0.15 -0.26
N LEU A 203 -11.95 0.39 -1.46
CA LEU A 203 -11.13 0.60 -2.67
C LEU A 203 -11.23 2.06 -3.14
N PRO A 204 -10.09 2.78 -3.21
CA PRO A 204 -10.07 4.16 -3.66
C PRO A 204 -10.02 4.34 -5.17
N MET A 205 -10.58 5.47 -5.59
CA MET A 205 -10.50 6.02 -6.92
C MET A 205 -10.09 7.50 -6.81
N ASP A 206 -9.02 7.88 -7.49
CA ASP A 206 -8.64 9.28 -7.70
C ASP A 206 -9.34 9.78 -8.96
N LEU A 207 -10.22 10.76 -8.78
CA LEU A 207 -10.94 11.46 -9.83
C LEU A 207 -10.23 12.78 -10.11
N HIS A 208 -9.56 12.84 -11.26
CA HIS A 208 -9.01 14.08 -11.78
C HIS A 208 -10.09 14.76 -12.61
N MET A 209 -10.60 15.88 -12.10
CA MET A 209 -11.68 16.64 -12.74
C MET A 209 -11.10 17.71 -13.68
N PRO A 210 -11.64 17.87 -14.90
CA PRO A 210 -11.23 18.96 -15.78
C PRO A 210 -11.62 20.32 -15.20
N ALA A 211 -10.84 21.37 -15.49
CA ALA A 211 -11.10 22.72 -14.99
C ALA A 211 -12.37 23.35 -15.60
N ALA A 212 -12.75 22.91 -16.80
CA ALA A 212 -13.96 23.34 -17.48
C ALA A 212 -14.67 22.14 -18.10
N THR A 213 -15.90 21.89 -17.66
CA THR A 213 -16.86 21.07 -18.39
C THR A 213 -17.74 22.01 -19.21
N ALA A 214 -17.91 21.78 -20.51
CA ALA A 214 -18.68 22.64 -21.41
C ALA A 214 -20.22 22.57 -21.19
N GLY A 215 -20.66 22.53 -19.93
CA GLY A 215 -22.07 22.37 -19.53
C GLY A 215 -22.67 21.01 -19.87
N ARG A 216 -21.84 20.00 -20.20
CA ARG A 216 -22.27 18.63 -20.52
C ARG A 216 -21.52 17.63 -19.63
N PRO A 217 -22.13 16.48 -19.30
CA PRO A 217 -21.44 15.42 -18.57
C PRO A 217 -20.15 15.01 -19.30
N ALA A 218 -19.06 14.91 -18.56
CA ALA A 218 -17.74 14.66 -19.11
C ALA A 218 -17.53 13.17 -19.46
N PRO A 219 -16.85 12.84 -20.57
CA PRO A 219 -16.38 11.47 -20.79
C PRO A 219 -15.34 11.06 -19.74
N VAL A 220 -15.27 9.77 -19.45
CA VAL A 220 -14.38 9.20 -18.43
C VAL A 220 -13.36 8.27 -19.06
N VAL A 221 -12.09 8.52 -18.77
CA VAL A 221 -11.03 7.51 -18.93
C VAL A 221 -10.81 6.84 -17.58
N LEU A 222 -11.23 5.59 -17.45
CA LEU A 222 -10.91 4.73 -16.32
C LEU A 222 -9.49 4.18 -16.51
N TYR A 223 -8.53 4.74 -15.79
CA TYR A 223 -7.17 4.21 -15.75
C TYR A 223 -7.07 3.04 -14.77
N VAL A 224 -6.53 1.94 -15.27
CA VAL A 224 -6.26 0.72 -14.51
C VAL A 224 -4.77 0.42 -14.58
N HIS A 225 -4.09 0.57 -13.46
CA HIS A 225 -2.63 0.46 -13.42
C HIS A 225 -2.14 -0.94 -13.81
N GLY A 226 -0.91 -1.01 -14.34
CA GLY A 226 -0.21 -2.27 -14.64
C GLY A 226 0.39 -2.91 -13.39
N GLY A 227 1.37 -3.80 -13.59
CA GLY A 227 2.06 -4.50 -12.49
C GLY A 227 1.63 -5.95 -12.28
N GLU A 228 1.12 -6.61 -13.34
CA GLU A 228 0.82 -8.05 -13.38
C GLU A 228 -0.02 -8.54 -12.19
N PHE A 229 -0.98 -7.72 -11.76
CA PHE A 229 -1.90 -7.98 -10.63
C PHE A 229 -1.25 -8.01 -9.24
N VAL A 230 0.04 -7.72 -9.12
CA VAL A 230 0.81 -7.85 -7.86
C VAL A 230 1.38 -6.52 -7.35
N LEU A 231 1.50 -5.51 -8.21
CA LEU A 231 2.12 -4.23 -7.87
C LEU A 231 1.38 -3.08 -8.54
N GLY A 232 1.61 -1.87 -8.03
CA GLY A 232 1.14 -0.62 -8.65
C GLY A 232 0.21 0.16 -7.73
N GLY A 233 -0.47 1.14 -8.32
CA GLY A 233 -1.54 1.87 -7.64
C GLY A 233 -2.11 3.00 -8.50
N ARG A 234 -3.17 3.64 -7.99
CA ARG A 234 -3.92 4.72 -8.68
C ARG A 234 -3.13 6.01 -8.88
N LYS A 235 -2.06 6.21 -8.12
CA LYS A 235 -1.32 7.48 -8.13
C LYS A 235 -0.62 7.70 -9.47
N ALA A 236 -0.69 8.94 -9.97
CA ALA A 236 -0.03 9.36 -11.19
C ALA A 236 1.49 9.54 -11.03
N THR A 237 1.99 9.63 -9.80
CA THR A 237 3.41 9.81 -9.46
C THR A 237 3.78 8.99 -8.23
N GLY A 238 5.08 8.90 -7.95
CA GLY A 238 5.61 8.18 -6.80
C GLY A 238 6.00 6.72 -7.10
N PRO A 239 6.41 5.95 -6.08
CA PRO A 239 6.97 4.61 -6.27
C PRO A 239 6.01 3.64 -6.95
N GLY A 240 4.72 3.65 -6.57
CA GLY A 240 3.69 2.80 -7.20
C GLY A 240 3.49 3.12 -8.67
N ALA A 241 3.46 4.41 -9.02
CA ALA A 241 3.40 4.87 -10.40
C ALA A 241 4.63 4.44 -11.22
N TRP A 242 5.83 4.52 -10.62
CA TRP A 242 7.07 4.09 -11.26
C TRP A 242 7.08 2.57 -11.51
N LEU A 243 6.67 1.77 -10.51
CA LEU A 243 6.57 0.32 -10.61
C LEU A 243 5.53 -0.12 -11.65
N ALA A 244 4.40 0.57 -11.71
CA ALA A 244 3.33 0.31 -12.68
C ALA A 244 3.59 0.94 -14.06
N LYS A 245 4.69 1.71 -14.22
CA LYS A 245 5.02 2.50 -15.41
C LYS A 245 3.87 3.44 -15.84
N THR A 246 3.21 4.04 -14.86
CA THR A 246 2.11 4.99 -15.06
C THR A 246 2.60 6.24 -15.78
N ASP A 247 1.89 6.66 -16.83
CA ASP A 247 2.14 7.91 -17.53
C ASP A 247 1.27 9.04 -16.94
N GLY A 248 1.75 9.64 -15.86
CA GLY A 248 1.07 10.77 -15.21
C GLY A 248 0.98 12.03 -16.08
N ALA A 249 1.77 12.15 -17.15
CA ALA A 249 1.64 13.28 -18.08
C ALA A 249 0.37 13.15 -18.93
N LEU A 250 0.00 11.93 -19.31
CA LEU A 250 -1.22 11.67 -20.07
C LEU A 250 -2.49 12.00 -19.27
N PHE A 251 -2.46 11.86 -17.93
CA PHE A 251 -3.58 12.28 -17.07
C PHE A 251 -3.87 13.77 -17.25
N LYS A 252 -2.83 14.62 -17.27
CA LYS A 252 -2.98 16.07 -17.45
C LYS A 252 -3.48 16.41 -18.84
N GLU A 253 -2.97 15.74 -19.87
CA GLU A 253 -3.39 15.95 -21.27
C GLU A 253 -4.86 15.56 -21.48
N LEU A 254 -5.31 14.43 -20.94
CA LEU A 254 -6.71 14.00 -20.99
C LEU A 254 -7.63 14.99 -20.26
N ASN A 255 -7.23 15.45 -19.07
CA ASN A 255 -7.98 16.47 -18.32
C ASN A 255 -8.06 17.80 -19.09
N ALA A 256 -6.97 18.25 -19.71
CA ALA A 256 -6.96 19.45 -20.54
C ALA A 256 -7.92 19.35 -21.75
N ARG A 257 -8.19 18.13 -22.22
CA ARG A 257 -9.15 17.82 -23.28
C ARG A 257 -10.58 17.60 -22.78
N GLY A 258 -10.83 17.79 -21.48
CA GLY A 258 -12.17 17.69 -20.88
C GLY A 258 -12.60 16.28 -20.48
N PHE A 259 -11.67 15.31 -20.44
CA PHE A 259 -11.96 13.99 -19.86
C PHE A 259 -11.79 14.04 -18.35
N VAL A 260 -12.69 13.38 -17.63
CA VAL A 260 -12.42 12.96 -16.26
C VAL A 260 -11.50 11.75 -16.32
N VAL A 261 -10.39 11.78 -15.60
CA VAL A 261 -9.52 10.61 -15.44
C VAL A 261 -9.82 9.99 -14.09
N ALA A 262 -10.44 8.81 -14.11
CA ALA A 262 -10.73 8.01 -12.93
C ALA A 262 -9.65 6.94 -12.79
N SER A 263 -8.75 7.10 -11.82
CA SER A 263 -7.66 6.16 -11.57
C SER A 263 -7.96 5.32 -10.35
N ILE A 264 -7.92 4.00 -10.46
CA ILE A 264 -8.36 3.09 -9.38
C ILE A 264 -7.21 2.29 -8.78
N ASP A 265 -7.35 2.02 -7.49
CA ASP A 265 -6.70 0.86 -6.88
C ASP A 265 -7.64 -0.34 -6.94
N TYR A 266 -7.06 -1.53 -7.02
CA TYR A 266 -7.77 -2.80 -6.95
C TYR A 266 -6.96 -3.76 -6.09
N ARG A 267 -7.61 -4.79 -5.53
CA ARG A 267 -6.91 -5.72 -4.64
C ARG A 267 -5.86 -6.52 -5.41
N LEU A 268 -4.63 -6.61 -4.91
CA LEU A 268 -3.54 -7.29 -5.60
C LEU A 268 -3.34 -8.71 -5.09
N ALA A 269 -2.84 -9.57 -5.97
CA ALA A 269 -2.40 -10.91 -5.65
C ALA A 269 -1.02 -10.86 -4.95
N PRO A 270 -0.65 -11.90 -4.18
CA PRO A 270 -1.39 -13.13 -3.87
C PRO A 270 -2.51 -12.99 -2.82
N ALA A 271 -2.61 -11.87 -2.10
CA ALA A 271 -3.58 -11.74 -1.01
C ALA A 271 -5.03 -11.76 -1.50
N ALA A 272 -5.30 -11.07 -2.60
CA ALA A 272 -6.52 -11.23 -3.36
C ALA A 272 -6.20 -11.98 -4.66
N PRO A 273 -6.35 -13.32 -4.68
CA PRO A 273 -6.08 -14.07 -5.89
C PRO A 273 -7.07 -13.67 -7.00
N TRP A 274 -6.66 -13.89 -8.24
CA TRP A 274 -7.55 -13.83 -9.39
C TRP A 274 -8.86 -14.60 -9.11
N PRO A 275 -10.05 -14.06 -9.44
CA PRO A 275 -10.32 -12.90 -10.30
C PRO A 275 -10.56 -11.55 -9.58
N ALA A 276 -10.09 -11.38 -8.33
CA ALA A 276 -10.41 -10.19 -7.53
C ALA A 276 -10.17 -8.87 -8.26
N GLN A 277 -9.04 -8.75 -8.97
CA GLN A 277 -8.65 -7.55 -9.73
C GLN A 277 -9.70 -7.14 -10.77
N LEU A 278 -10.21 -8.11 -11.54
CA LEU A 278 -11.22 -7.87 -12.56
C LEU A 278 -12.58 -7.57 -11.93
N THR A 279 -12.94 -8.25 -10.85
CA THR A 279 -14.18 -7.95 -10.13
C THR A 279 -14.20 -6.52 -9.57
N ASP A 280 -13.05 -6.06 -9.05
CA ASP A 280 -12.88 -4.72 -8.48
C ASP A 280 -12.93 -3.66 -9.58
N ALA A 281 -12.20 -3.85 -10.68
CA ALA A 281 -12.23 -2.94 -11.81
C ALA A 281 -13.63 -2.83 -12.45
N LYS A 282 -14.38 -3.93 -12.54
CA LYS A 282 -15.79 -3.90 -12.97
C LYS A 282 -16.68 -3.15 -12.00
N CYS A 283 -16.42 -3.28 -10.69
CA CYS A 283 -17.11 -2.54 -9.65
C CYS A 283 -16.89 -1.03 -9.79
N ALA A 284 -15.68 -0.59 -10.16
CA ALA A 284 -15.38 0.80 -10.47
C ALA A 284 -16.21 1.35 -11.65
N VAL A 285 -16.37 0.59 -12.74
CA VAL A 285 -17.23 0.99 -13.87
C VAL A 285 -18.68 1.16 -13.41
N ARG A 286 -19.18 0.22 -12.62
CA ARG A 286 -20.57 0.29 -12.11
C ARG A 286 -20.77 1.45 -11.14
N PHE A 287 -19.80 1.73 -10.27
CA PHE A 287 -19.79 2.92 -9.41
C PHE A 287 -19.89 4.21 -10.24
N LEU A 288 -19.04 4.38 -11.26
CA LEU A 288 -19.05 5.57 -12.13
C LEU A 288 -20.42 5.77 -12.81
N LYS A 289 -21.09 4.69 -13.20
CA LYS A 289 -22.43 4.75 -13.81
C LYS A 289 -23.54 5.04 -12.80
N ALA A 290 -23.51 4.36 -11.64
CA ALA A 290 -24.48 4.57 -10.57
C ALA A 290 -24.49 6.03 -10.09
N HIS A 291 -23.31 6.66 -10.08
CA HIS A 291 -23.10 8.01 -9.56
C HIS A 291 -22.86 9.06 -10.64
N ALA A 292 -23.16 8.74 -11.90
CA ALA A 292 -22.81 9.59 -13.04
C ALA A 292 -23.34 11.03 -12.92
N GLY A 293 -24.57 11.18 -12.42
CA GLY A 293 -25.18 12.50 -12.18
C GLY A 293 -24.46 13.33 -11.11
N ALA A 294 -24.08 12.71 -9.99
CA ALA A 294 -23.35 13.40 -8.91
C ALA A 294 -21.90 13.73 -9.29
N LEU A 295 -21.29 12.89 -10.12
CA LEU A 295 -19.92 13.09 -10.61
C LEU A 295 -19.86 14.03 -11.82
N GLY A 296 -20.99 14.35 -12.45
CA GLY A 296 -21.03 15.14 -13.68
C GLY A 296 -20.38 14.42 -14.87
N VAL A 297 -20.46 13.09 -14.92
CA VAL A 297 -19.87 12.25 -15.99
C VAL A 297 -20.92 11.60 -16.86
N ASP A 298 -20.55 11.27 -18.10
CA ASP A 298 -21.42 10.58 -19.06
C ASP A 298 -21.28 9.05 -18.90
N PRO A 299 -22.31 8.35 -18.39
CA PRO A 299 -22.24 6.90 -18.15
C PRO A 299 -22.13 6.08 -19.45
N ALA A 300 -22.42 6.67 -20.61
CA ALA A 300 -22.28 6.04 -21.94
C ALA A 300 -20.90 6.28 -22.58
N ARG A 301 -20.04 7.09 -21.95
CA ARG A 301 -18.69 7.44 -22.45
C ARG A 301 -17.64 7.16 -21.38
N ILE A 302 -17.57 5.89 -20.98
CA ILE A 302 -16.53 5.37 -20.10
C ILE A 302 -15.63 4.47 -20.93
N GLU A 303 -14.40 4.89 -21.15
CA GLU A 303 -13.35 4.10 -21.79
C GLU A 303 -12.33 3.61 -20.74
N ALA A 304 -11.83 2.38 -20.87
CA ALA A 304 -10.76 1.89 -20.00
C ALA A 304 -9.39 2.10 -20.67
N TRP A 305 -8.39 2.46 -19.89
CA TRP A 305 -7.00 2.56 -20.34
C TRP A 305 -6.07 1.88 -19.32
N GLY A 306 -5.10 1.10 -19.80
CA GLY A 306 -4.14 0.44 -18.93
C GLY A 306 -3.45 -0.75 -19.59
N GLY A 307 -2.99 -1.70 -18.77
CA GLY A 307 -2.39 -2.95 -19.24
C GLY A 307 -3.42 -4.05 -19.53
N SER A 308 -3.08 -5.30 -19.18
CA SER A 308 -3.95 -6.45 -19.40
C SER A 308 -5.32 -6.34 -18.73
N LEU A 309 -5.40 -5.70 -17.57
CA LEU A 309 -6.67 -5.57 -16.85
C LEU A 309 -7.67 -4.67 -17.59
N ALA A 310 -7.18 -3.60 -18.25
CA ALA A 310 -8.02 -2.78 -19.12
C ALA A 310 -8.52 -3.57 -20.34
N ALA A 311 -7.69 -4.44 -20.92
CA ALA A 311 -8.12 -5.35 -21.99
C ALA A 311 -9.20 -6.33 -21.52
N LEU A 312 -9.04 -6.91 -20.32
CA LEU A 312 -10.02 -7.81 -19.72
C LEU A 312 -11.35 -7.10 -19.42
N LEU A 313 -11.33 -5.84 -18.98
CA LEU A 313 -12.56 -5.05 -18.77
C LEU A 313 -13.43 -4.96 -20.03
N GLY A 314 -12.82 -4.80 -21.20
CA GLY A 314 -13.56 -4.73 -22.47
C GLY A 314 -13.92 -6.10 -23.06
N ALA A 315 -13.10 -7.12 -22.81
CA ALA A 315 -13.23 -8.42 -23.48
C ALA A 315 -13.96 -9.48 -22.66
N ALA A 316 -13.77 -9.53 -21.34
CA ALA A 316 -14.25 -10.62 -20.49
C ALA A 316 -15.72 -10.39 -20.03
N PRO A 317 -16.68 -11.22 -20.48
CA PRO A 317 -18.04 -11.17 -19.95
C PRO A 317 -18.11 -11.74 -18.53
N GLY A 318 -19.12 -11.33 -17.75
CA GLY A 318 -19.33 -11.80 -16.37
C GLY A 318 -18.41 -11.13 -15.35
N PHE A 319 -18.11 -11.83 -14.25
CA PHE A 319 -17.33 -11.37 -13.08
C PHE A 319 -17.96 -10.19 -12.30
N ASP A 320 -19.24 -9.91 -12.54
CA ASP A 320 -19.97 -8.90 -11.79
C ASP A 320 -20.38 -9.46 -10.42
N VAL A 321 -19.76 -8.93 -9.36
CA VAL A 321 -20.07 -9.24 -7.96
C VAL A 321 -19.99 -7.96 -7.12
N GLY A 322 -20.65 -7.94 -5.96
CA GLY A 322 -20.54 -6.85 -4.99
C GLY A 322 -21.56 -5.74 -5.22
N GLN A 323 -21.12 -4.47 -5.16
CA GLN A 323 -21.99 -3.30 -5.21
C GLN A 323 -22.39 -2.90 -6.64
N TYR A 324 -23.49 -2.15 -6.75
CA TYR A 324 -24.01 -1.52 -7.97
C TYR A 324 -24.35 -2.51 -9.10
N LEU A 325 -24.86 -3.70 -8.77
CA LEU A 325 -25.15 -4.76 -9.74
C LEU A 325 -26.32 -4.43 -10.70
N ASP A 326 -27.09 -3.40 -10.40
CA ASP A 326 -28.09 -2.80 -11.28
C ASP A 326 -27.46 -2.03 -12.46
N GLN A 327 -26.17 -1.70 -12.38
CA GLN A 327 -25.41 -1.04 -13.44
C GLN A 327 -24.60 -2.03 -14.26
N SER A 328 -24.48 -1.80 -15.57
CA SER A 328 -23.59 -2.58 -16.43
C SER A 328 -22.11 -2.26 -16.16
N SER A 329 -21.24 -3.27 -16.07
CA SER A 329 -19.79 -3.08 -16.01
C SER A 329 -19.11 -2.89 -17.37
N SER A 330 -19.87 -2.78 -18.46
CA SER A 330 -19.31 -2.62 -19.81
C SER A 330 -18.68 -1.24 -20.02
N VAL A 331 -17.50 -1.20 -20.63
CA VAL A 331 -16.86 0.03 -21.12
C VAL A 331 -17.08 0.20 -22.62
N ARG A 332 -17.05 1.44 -23.10
CA ARG A 332 -17.26 1.77 -24.53
C ARG A 332 -16.09 1.34 -25.41
N ALA A 333 -14.88 1.49 -24.89
CA ALA A 333 -13.65 1.12 -25.57
C ALA A 333 -12.54 0.83 -24.55
N THR A 334 -11.50 0.14 -25.00
CA THR A 334 -10.29 -0.15 -24.21
C THR A 334 -9.06 0.28 -24.98
N VAL A 335 -8.19 1.05 -24.33
CA VAL A 335 -6.85 1.38 -24.84
C VAL A 335 -5.84 0.59 -24.04
N VAL A 336 -5.10 -0.28 -24.69
CA VAL A 336 -4.16 -1.21 -24.03
C VAL A 336 -2.73 -0.76 -24.30
N THR A 337 -1.98 -0.46 -23.24
CA THR A 337 -0.57 -0.08 -23.30
C THR A 337 0.26 -1.14 -22.58
N SER A 338 1.14 -1.82 -23.32
CA SER A 338 2.11 -2.79 -22.78
C SER A 338 1.51 -3.95 -21.97
N GLY A 339 0.24 -4.30 -22.20
CA GLY A 339 -0.42 -5.42 -21.54
C GLY A 339 -0.11 -6.77 -22.19
N LEU A 340 0.10 -7.81 -21.38
CA LEU A 340 0.13 -9.19 -21.87
C LEU A 340 -1.28 -9.62 -22.32
N ALA A 341 -1.36 -10.17 -23.54
CA ALA A 341 -2.60 -10.69 -24.11
C ALA A 341 -2.87 -12.16 -23.69
N ASP A 342 -1.81 -12.92 -23.43
CA ASP A 342 -1.89 -14.35 -23.11
C ASP A 342 -0.88 -14.74 -22.02
N TYR A 343 -1.38 -14.99 -20.80
CA TYR A 343 -0.59 -15.43 -19.66
C TYR A 343 -0.23 -16.92 -19.70
N THR A 344 -0.82 -17.69 -20.62
CA THR A 344 -0.43 -19.11 -20.82
C THR A 344 0.86 -19.22 -21.63
N ARG A 345 1.24 -18.17 -22.37
CA ARG A 345 2.44 -18.10 -23.20
C ARG A 345 3.32 -16.93 -22.75
N LEU A 346 4.27 -17.22 -21.87
CA LEU A 346 5.24 -16.23 -21.35
C LEU A 346 6.59 -16.27 -22.09
N ASP A 347 6.61 -16.87 -23.27
CA ASP A 347 7.78 -16.89 -24.15
C ASP A 347 8.03 -15.48 -24.68
N GLY A 348 9.27 -15.01 -24.59
CA GLY A 348 9.63 -13.64 -24.98
C GLY A 348 9.38 -12.55 -23.92
N THR A 349 8.74 -12.85 -22.79
CA THR A 349 8.68 -11.90 -21.66
C THR A 349 10.02 -11.85 -20.92
N ASP A 350 10.38 -10.68 -20.39
CA ASP A 350 11.56 -10.55 -19.55
C ASP A 350 11.41 -11.31 -18.21
N ARG A 351 12.54 -11.50 -17.51
CA ARG A 351 12.59 -12.29 -16.28
C ARG A 351 11.76 -11.68 -15.14
N VAL A 352 11.70 -10.36 -15.05
CA VAL A 352 10.95 -9.66 -13.99
C VAL A 352 9.46 -9.86 -14.22
N THR A 353 8.98 -9.57 -15.43
CA THR A 353 7.57 -9.78 -15.79
C THR A 353 7.14 -11.23 -15.54
N ARG A 354 7.95 -12.21 -15.95
CA ARG A 354 7.65 -13.63 -15.72
C ARG A 354 7.56 -13.97 -14.22
N ALA A 355 8.43 -13.42 -13.39
CA ALA A 355 8.38 -13.62 -11.95
C ALA A 355 7.12 -13.00 -11.33
N LEU A 356 6.73 -11.78 -11.74
CA LEU A 356 5.51 -11.14 -11.27
C LEU A 356 4.26 -11.95 -11.64
N VAL A 357 4.18 -12.46 -12.88
CA VAL A 357 3.08 -13.35 -13.30
C VAL A 357 3.03 -14.63 -12.46
N GLN A 358 4.18 -15.22 -12.13
CA GLN A 358 4.22 -16.43 -11.29
C GLN A 358 3.77 -16.17 -9.85
N ILE A 359 4.01 -14.97 -9.32
CA ILE A 359 3.54 -14.55 -8.00
C ILE A 359 2.03 -14.26 -8.04
N GLY A 360 1.57 -13.55 -9.07
CA GLY A 360 0.20 -13.04 -9.15
C GLY A 360 -0.84 -14.04 -9.64
N LEU A 361 -0.44 -14.95 -10.54
CA LEU A 361 -1.35 -15.87 -11.21
C LEU A 361 -0.92 -17.33 -11.01
N ARG A 362 -1.79 -18.07 -10.34
CA ARG A 362 -1.70 -19.53 -10.31
C ARG A 362 -1.85 -20.10 -11.73
N PRO A 363 -1.19 -21.23 -12.06
CA PRO A 363 -1.24 -21.81 -13.40
C PRO A 363 -2.67 -21.99 -13.96
N GLU A 364 -3.60 -22.42 -13.12
CA GLU A 364 -5.01 -22.63 -13.45
C GLU A 364 -5.77 -21.33 -13.81
N ALA A 365 -5.37 -20.20 -13.23
CA ALA A 365 -6.02 -18.89 -13.45
C ALA A 365 -5.53 -18.18 -14.72
N ARG A 366 -4.37 -18.58 -15.28
CA ARG A 366 -3.74 -17.88 -16.41
C ARG A 366 -4.62 -17.81 -17.64
N ARG A 367 -5.37 -18.87 -17.93
CA ARG A 367 -6.28 -18.88 -19.09
C ARG A 367 -7.38 -17.84 -18.91
N GLU A 368 -8.01 -17.79 -17.74
CA GLU A 368 -9.08 -16.85 -17.44
C GLU A 368 -8.57 -15.40 -17.33
N ALA A 369 -7.33 -15.20 -16.88
CA ALA A 369 -6.68 -13.90 -16.82
C ALA A 369 -6.15 -13.42 -18.19
N SER A 370 -6.27 -14.20 -19.26
CA SER A 370 -5.73 -13.88 -20.59
C SER A 370 -6.76 -13.20 -21.50
N PRO A 371 -6.62 -11.91 -21.83
CA PRO A 371 -7.53 -11.21 -22.74
C PRO A 371 -7.77 -11.96 -24.06
N ALA A 372 -6.72 -12.57 -24.63
CA ALA A 372 -6.78 -13.30 -25.91
C ALA A 372 -7.78 -14.47 -25.91
N THR A 373 -8.12 -15.01 -24.73
CA THR A 373 -9.06 -16.13 -24.63
C THR A 373 -10.51 -15.72 -24.85
N TYR A 374 -10.83 -14.44 -24.70
CA TYR A 374 -12.18 -13.89 -24.88
C TYR A 374 -12.40 -13.28 -26.27
N GLY A 375 -11.32 -12.99 -27.00
CA GLY A 375 -11.36 -12.35 -28.33
C GLY A 375 -11.55 -13.31 -29.52
N ALA A 376 -11.46 -14.63 -29.33
CA ALA A 376 -11.43 -15.63 -30.41
C ALA A 376 -12.75 -15.81 -31.22
N GLY A 377 -13.73 -14.93 -31.06
CA GLY A 377 -15.01 -14.97 -31.78
C GLY A 377 -15.52 -13.62 -32.29
N ARG A 378 -14.74 -12.54 -32.19
CA ARG A 378 -15.10 -11.23 -32.76
C ARG A 378 -14.01 -10.82 -33.75
N GLU A 379 -14.30 -10.93 -35.04
CA GLU A 379 -13.46 -10.38 -36.09
C GLU A 379 -13.13 -8.91 -35.76
N CYS A 380 -11.85 -8.58 -35.69
CA CYS A 380 -11.41 -7.19 -35.61
C CYS A 380 -11.77 -6.48 -36.92
N CYS A 381 -12.96 -5.90 -36.98
CA CYS A 381 -13.33 -4.94 -38.01
C CYS A 381 -12.54 -3.64 -37.81
N GLY A 382 -11.73 -3.29 -38.80
CA GLY A 382 -11.11 -1.98 -38.94
C GLY A 382 -9.64 -2.06 -39.34
N ARG A 383 -9.37 -2.32 -40.63
CA ARG A 383 -8.11 -1.86 -41.23
C ARG A 383 -8.11 -0.33 -41.13
N PHE A 384 -7.09 0.23 -40.47
CA PHE A 384 -6.80 1.66 -40.49
C PHE A 384 -6.47 2.13 -41.91
#